data_AF-M5C679-F1
#
_entry.id   AF-M5C679-F1
#
_cell.length_a   1.000
_cell.length_b   1.000
_cell.length_c   1.000
_cell.angle_alpha   90.00
_cell.angle_beta   90.00
_cell.angle_gamma   90.00
#
_symmetry.space_group_name_H-M   'P 1'
#
loop_
_entity.id
_entity.type
_entity.pdbx_description
1 polymer ?
#
loop_
_entity_poly.entity_id
_entity_poly.type
_entity_poly.pdbx_seq_one_letter_code
_entity_poly.pdbx_strand_id
1 'polypeptide(L)'
;MATMDKSFQAGVVLVMSIWKDDEANMLWLDSNYPLDRPSSQPGVARGTCSASPGTHYPAEIEYPNSSVTFSNIRFGNIGSTYEGGSTSAIPDPSSPPTSDTVPQYGQCGGQDYTGPTTCAAPSKCELVNQWYSRCL
;
A
#
# COMPACT_ATOMS: atom_id res chain seq x y z
N MET A 1 -12.97 -3.90 -7.73
CA MET A 1 -11.87 -2.99 -7.34
C MET A 1 -11.50 -1.96 -8.40
N ALA A 2 -11.69 -2.20 -9.71
CA ALA A 2 -11.31 -1.24 -10.77
C ALA A 2 -11.85 0.20 -10.59
N THR A 3 -13.06 0.36 -10.07
CA THR A 3 -13.61 1.69 -9.77
C THR A 3 -12.86 2.40 -8.63
N MET A 4 -12.46 1.67 -7.58
CA MET A 4 -11.68 2.23 -6.48
C MET A 4 -10.27 2.64 -6.94
N ASP A 5 -9.67 1.83 -7.81
CA ASP A 5 -8.36 2.12 -8.42
C ASP A 5 -8.38 3.45 -9.20
N LYS A 6 -9.42 3.67 -10.02
CA LYS A 6 -9.62 4.96 -10.71
C LYS A 6 -9.72 6.14 -9.74
N SER A 7 -10.41 5.98 -8.60
CA SER A 7 -10.50 7.03 -7.59
C SER A 7 -9.14 7.36 -6.97
N PHE A 8 -8.32 6.35 -6.65
CA PHE A 8 -6.98 6.60 -6.10
C PHE A 8 -6.04 7.23 -7.12
N GLN A 9 -6.12 6.84 -8.40
CA GLN A 9 -5.34 7.43 -9.49
C GLN A 9 -5.70 8.90 -9.74
N ALA A 10 -6.96 9.28 -9.52
CA ALA A 10 -7.39 10.68 -9.62
C ALA A 10 -6.88 11.56 -8.47
N GLY A 11 -6.30 10.96 -7.43
CA GLY A 11 -5.93 11.63 -6.19
C GLY A 11 -7.09 11.70 -5.21
N VAL A 12 -6.77 11.55 -3.92
CA VAL A 12 -7.74 11.57 -2.81
C VAL A 12 -7.22 12.45 -1.68
N VAL A 13 -8.12 12.88 -0.80
CA VAL A 13 -7.79 13.66 0.41
C VAL A 13 -7.74 12.71 1.61
N LEU A 14 -6.69 12.83 2.43
CA LEU A 14 -6.59 12.11 3.70
C LEU A 14 -7.53 12.74 4.74
N VAL A 15 -8.37 11.92 5.38
CA VAL A 15 -9.26 12.31 6.47
C VAL A 15 -8.91 11.51 7.72
N MET A 16 -8.77 12.20 8.86
CA MET A 16 -8.54 11.60 10.18
C MET A 16 -9.62 12.11 11.13
N SER A 17 -10.29 11.21 11.86
CA SER A 17 -11.45 11.55 12.68
C SER A 17 -11.60 10.64 13.90
N ILE A 18 -12.15 11.19 14.98
CA ILE A 18 -12.71 10.47 16.12
C ILE A 18 -14.20 10.80 16.18
N TRP A 19 -15.06 9.79 16.26
CA TRP A 19 -16.51 9.96 16.22
C TRP A 19 -17.21 8.78 16.90
N LYS A 20 -18.45 9.03 17.34
CA LYS A 20 -19.40 7.99 17.76
C LYS A 20 -20.50 7.88 16.70
N ASP A 21 -21.17 6.74 16.67
CA ASP A 21 -22.25 6.45 15.72
C ASP A 21 -23.60 6.46 16.44
N ASP A 22 -24.46 7.40 16.05
CA ASP A 22 -25.75 7.63 16.70
C ASP A 22 -26.85 6.71 16.15
N GLU A 23 -26.62 6.09 15.00
CA GLU A 23 -27.59 5.23 14.34
C GLU A 23 -27.39 3.78 14.76
N ALA A 24 -26.16 3.28 14.61
CA ALA A 24 -25.85 1.87 14.83
C ALA A 24 -24.89 1.61 16.01
N ASN A 25 -24.59 2.62 16.84
CA ASN A 25 -23.81 2.50 18.08
C ASN A 25 -22.44 1.82 17.89
N MET A 26 -21.81 1.98 16.72
CA MET A 26 -20.54 1.38 16.34
C MET A 26 -20.54 -0.18 16.31
N LEU A 27 -21.72 -0.81 16.46
CA LEU A 27 -21.86 -2.26 16.57
C LEU A 27 -21.37 -3.01 15.33
N TRP A 28 -21.49 -2.37 14.17
CA TRP A 28 -21.00 -2.89 12.89
C TRP A 28 -19.48 -2.93 12.78
N LEU A 29 -18.75 -2.31 13.71
CA LEU A 29 -17.30 -2.32 13.76
C LEU A 29 -16.78 -3.32 14.80
N ASP A 30 -17.34 -3.32 16.01
CA ASP A 30 -16.73 -4.01 17.17
C ASP A 30 -17.67 -4.92 17.97
N SER A 31 -18.88 -5.19 17.47
CA SER A 31 -19.88 -6.02 18.15
C SER A 31 -20.51 -7.06 17.21
N ASN A 32 -21.74 -7.50 17.51
CA ASN A 32 -22.57 -8.34 16.66
C ASN A 32 -23.56 -7.45 15.89
N TYR A 33 -23.48 -7.48 14.56
CA TYR A 33 -24.38 -6.71 13.70
C TYR A 33 -24.57 -7.40 12.34
N PRO A 34 -25.79 -7.42 11.75
CA PRO A 34 -27.05 -6.83 12.25
C PRO A 34 -27.64 -7.50 13.51
N LEU A 35 -28.45 -6.76 14.27
CA LEU A 35 -29.06 -7.23 15.53
C LEU A 35 -30.18 -8.28 15.34
N ASP A 36 -30.71 -8.42 14.13
CA ASP A 36 -31.75 -9.41 13.78
C ASP A 36 -31.17 -10.78 13.42
N ARG A 37 -29.86 -10.99 13.56
CA ARG A 37 -29.15 -12.22 13.18
C ARG A 37 -28.39 -12.83 14.36
N PRO A 38 -28.31 -14.16 14.43
CA PRO A 38 -27.54 -14.81 15.48
C PRO A 38 -26.05 -14.54 15.28
N SER A 39 -25.33 -14.33 16.39
CA SER A 39 -23.87 -14.10 16.37
C SER A 39 -23.06 -15.26 15.77
N SER A 40 -23.63 -16.48 15.77
CA SER A 40 -23.03 -17.66 15.14
C SER A 40 -23.08 -17.64 13.62
N GLN A 41 -23.87 -16.75 13.01
CA GLN A 41 -23.92 -16.62 11.56
C GLN A 41 -22.63 -15.95 11.05
N PRO A 42 -21.96 -16.52 10.01
CA PRO A 42 -20.76 -15.94 9.45
C PRO A 42 -20.94 -14.46 9.05
N GLY A 43 -20.03 -13.60 9.53
CA GLY A 43 -20.02 -12.16 9.23
C GLY A 43 -20.84 -11.28 10.18
N VAL A 44 -21.55 -11.86 11.16
CA VAL A 44 -22.29 -11.08 12.18
C VAL A 44 -21.37 -10.62 13.31
N ALA A 45 -20.58 -11.52 13.89
CA ALA A 45 -19.61 -11.18 14.93
C ALA A 45 -18.39 -10.46 14.33
N ARG A 46 -18.16 -9.21 14.74
CA ARG A 46 -17.07 -8.32 14.25
C ARG A 46 -16.13 -7.86 15.36
N GLY A 47 -16.59 -7.95 16.61
CA GLY A 47 -15.76 -7.81 17.80
C GLY A 47 -16.48 -8.37 19.03
N THR A 48 -15.97 -8.03 20.20
CA THR A 48 -16.42 -8.55 21.50
C THR A 48 -17.19 -7.54 22.34
N CYS A 49 -17.38 -6.31 21.86
CA CYS A 49 -18.18 -5.31 22.55
C CYS A 49 -19.64 -5.79 22.66
N SER A 50 -20.30 -5.50 23.78
CA SER A 50 -21.68 -5.92 24.04
C SER A 50 -22.63 -5.42 22.93
N ALA A 51 -23.66 -6.17 22.57
CA ALA A 51 -24.69 -5.71 21.63
C ALA A 51 -25.91 -5.08 22.35
N SER A 52 -25.83 -4.86 23.68
CA SER A 52 -26.98 -4.39 24.47
C SER A 52 -27.46 -3.00 24.04
N PRO A 53 -28.76 -2.85 23.72
CA PRO A 53 -29.38 -1.54 23.54
C PRO A 53 -29.31 -0.75 24.85
N GLY A 54 -28.81 0.50 24.79
CA GLY A 54 -28.81 1.43 25.92
C GLY A 54 -27.58 1.41 26.84
N THR A 55 -26.60 0.53 26.62
CA THR A 55 -25.33 0.53 27.40
C THR A 55 -24.19 1.30 26.73
N HIS A 56 -24.31 1.65 25.45
CA HIS A 56 -23.26 2.35 24.68
C HIS A 56 -23.44 3.86 24.62
N TYR A 57 -24.50 4.35 25.24
CA TYR A 57 -24.96 5.73 25.21
C TYR A 57 -25.05 6.24 26.64
N PRO A 58 -23.88 6.50 27.25
CA PRO A 58 -23.26 7.75 26.88
C PRO A 58 -21.73 7.68 26.90
N ALA A 59 -21.09 7.14 25.86
CA ALA A 59 -19.62 7.22 25.76
C ALA A 59 -19.09 8.67 25.95
N GLU A 60 -19.91 9.67 25.61
CA GLU A 60 -19.62 11.10 25.82
C GLU A 60 -19.69 11.55 27.28
N ILE A 61 -20.50 10.90 28.13
CA ILE A 61 -20.62 11.21 29.57
C ILE A 61 -19.68 10.31 30.37
N GLU A 62 -19.55 9.04 29.98
CA GLU A 62 -18.72 8.04 30.66
C GLU A 62 -17.23 8.21 30.31
N TYR A 63 -16.94 8.51 29.04
CA TYR A 63 -15.57 8.66 28.52
C TYR A 63 -15.36 9.98 27.75
N PRO A 64 -15.69 11.16 28.33
CA PRO A 64 -15.58 12.46 27.66
C PRO A 64 -14.15 12.82 27.23
N ASN A 65 -13.15 12.22 27.89
CA ASN A 65 -11.73 12.50 27.65
C ASN A 65 -11.09 11.49 26.68
N SER A 66 -11.90 10.70 25.96
CA SER A 66 -11.42 9.80 24.91
C SER A 66 -10.70 10.62 23.83
N SER A 67 -9.51 10.16 23.44
CA SER A 67 -8.69 10.83 22.44
C SER A 67 -7.93 9.81 21.59
N VAL A 68 -7.53 10.24 20.40
CA VAL A 68 -6.69 9.46 19.49
C VAL A 68 -5.54 10.33 19.00
N THR A 69 -4.35 9.74 18.92
CA THR A 69 -3.15 10.40 18.38
C THR A 69 -2.70 9.67 17.14
N PHE A 70 -2.74 10.34 15.99
CA PHE A 70 -2.16 9.86 14.74
C PHE A 70 -0.78 10.50 14.56
N SER A 71 0.25 9.68 14.28
CA SER A 71 1.63 10.17 14.10
C SER A 71 2.40 9.29 13.12
N ASN A 72 3.59 9.76 12.71
CA ASN A 72 4.49 9.04 11.79
C ASN A 72 3.83 8.62 10.45
N ILE A 73 3.04 9.52 9.86
CA ILE A 73 2.38 9.29 8.56
C ILE A 73 3.46 9.24 7.47
N ARG A 74 3.49 8.15 6.71
CA ARG A 74 4.40 7.92 5.57
C ARG A 74 3.59 7.35 4.41
N PHE A 75 3.88 7.79 3.20
CA PHE A 75 3.29 7.27 1.96
C PHE A 75 4.39 7.17 0.90
N GLY A 76 4.27 6.21 -0.01
CA GLY A 76 5.28 5.94 -1.03
C GLY A 76 5.14 4.55 -1.63
N ASN A 77 6.22 4.06 -2.22
CA ASN A 77 6.25 2.75 -2.85
C ASN A 77 6.01 1.62 -1.84
N ILE A 78 5.46 0.51 -2.32
CA ILE A 78 5.27 -0.70 -1.51
C ILE A 78 6.63 -1.16 -0.98
N GLY A 79 6.72 -1.37 0.33
CA GLY A 79 7.96 -1.78 1.00
C GLY A 79 8.89 -0.63 1.42
N SER A 80 8.58 0.64 1.12
CA SER A 80 9.51 1.76 1.39
C SER A 80 9.21 2.56 2.66
N THR A 81 8.12 2.28 3.38
CA THR A 81 7.61 3.14 4.45
C THR A 81 7.99 2.66 5.87
N TYR A 82 8.82 1.63 6.01
CA TYR A 82 9.32 1.10 7.28
C TYR A 82 10.81 0.75 7.21
N GLU A 83 11.49 0.72 8.36
CA GLU A 83 12.90 0.32 8.43
C GLU A 83 13.06 -1.20 8.30
N GLY A 84 13.99 -1.65 7.46
CA GLY A 84 14.15 -3.07 7.12
C GLY A 84 13.43 -3.50 5.83
N GLY A 85 12.75 -2.58 5.15
CA GLY A 85 12.37 -2.77 3.74
C GLY A 85 13.62 -2.75 2.87
N SER A 86 14.21 -3.92 2.61
CA SER A 86 15.29 -4.05 1.63
C SER A 86 14.80 -3.53 0.28
N THR A 87 15.35 -2.41 -0.15
CA THR A 87 15.18 -1.86 -1.49
C THR A 87 15.82 -2.80 -2.50
N SER A 88 15.10 -3.82 -2.95
CA SER A 88 15.21 -4.18 -4.37
C SER A 88 14.41 -3.10 -5.08
N ALA A 89 15.12 -2.08 -5.56
CA ALA A 89 14.51 -0.97 -6.28
C ALA A 89 13.70 -1.54 -7.45
N ILE A 90 12.38 -1.44 -7.35
CA ILE A 90 11.52 -1.61 -8.52
C ILE A 90 11.83 -0.38 -9.38
N PRO A 91 12.37 -0.55 -10.61
CA PRO A 91 12.69 0.58 -11.45
C PRO A 91 11.41 1.34 -11.78
N ASP A 92 11.42 2.64 -11.47
CA ASP A 92 10.41 3.60 -11.88
C ASP A 92 10.46 3.76 -13.41
N PRO A 93 9.37 3.49 -14.16
CA PRO A 93 9.36 3.61 -15.61
C PRO A 93 9.46 5.07 -16.12
N SER A 94 9.50 6.07 -15.22
CA SER A 94 9.46 7.50 -15.59
C SER A 94 10.77 8.27 -15.34
N SER A 95 11.82 7.64 -14.81
CA SER A 95 13.13 8.28 -14.65
C SER A 95 14.12 7.83 -15.74
N PRO A 96 14.72 8.76 -16.52
CA PRO A 96 15.77 8.38 -17.45
C PRO A 96 16.98 7.85 -16.65
N PRO A 97 17.52 6.65 -16.99
CA PRO A 97 18.62 6.08 -16.25
C PRO A 97 19.88 6.93 -16.43
N THR A 98 20.28 7.67 -15.40
CA THR A 98 21.56 8.40 -15.33
C THR A 98 22.71 7.43 -15.00
N SER A 99 22.83 6.35 -15.76
CA SER A 99 24.03 5.52 -15.76
C SER A 99 24.41 5.28 -17.21
N ASP A 100 25.39 6.05 -17.69
CA ASP A 100 25.87 5.99 -19.08
C ASP A 100 26.57 4.66 -19.42
N THR A 101 26.71 3.75 -18.44
CA THR A 101 27.39 2.46 -18.63
C THR A 101 26.67 1.29 -17.96
N VAL A 102 26.67 0.13 -18.61
CA VAL A 102 26.09 -1.13 -18.15
C VAL A 102 27.13 -1.93 -17.36
N PRO A 103 26.82 -2.47 -16.16
CA PRO A 103 27.77 -3.29 -15.40
C PRO A 103 28.12 -4.60 -16.13
N GLN A 104 29.25 -5.23 -15.76
CA GLN A 104 29.62 -6.55 -16.29
C GLN A 104 28.45 -7.55 -16.07
N TYR A 105 28.12 -8.32 -17.10
CA TYR A 105 26.96 -9.20 -17.20
C TYR A 105 25.59 -8.52 -17.36
N GLY A 106 25.52 -7.19 -17.44
CA GLY A 106 24.28 -6.46 -17.77
C GLY A 106 23.95 -6.46 -19.27
N GLN A 107 22.66 -6.30 -19.61
CA GLN A 107 22.21 -6.19 -21.00
C GLN A 107 22.60 -4.84 -21.59
N CYS A 108 23.23 -4.85 -22.76
CA CYS A 108 23.74 -3.67 -23.47
C CYS A 108 23.22 -3.56 -24.91
N GLY A 109 22.26 -4.41 -25.30
CA GLY A 109 21.68 -4.40 -26.65
C GLY A 109 20.64 -5.50 -26.86
N GLY A 110 20.03 -5.49 -28.04
CA GLY A 110 18.96 -6.39 -28.46
C GLY A 110 17.86 -5.65 -29.23
N GLN A 111 17.10 -6.37 -30.05
CA GLN A 111 15.92 -5.83 -30.70
C GLN A 111 14.92 -5.37 -29.63
N ASP A 112 14.52 -4.10 -29.70
CA ASP A 112 13.69 -3.34 -28.73
C ASP A 112 14.36 -2.90 -27.41
N TYR A 113 15.69 -3.03 -27.28
CA TYR A 113 16.43 -2.49 -26.14
C TYR A 113 16.62 -0.96 -26.24
N THR A 114 16.13 -0.21 -25.25
CA THR A 114 16.23 1.26 -25.18
C THR A 114 17.15 1.77 -24.06
N GLY A 115 17.93 0.88 -23.44
CA GLY A 115 18.85 1.22 -22.36
C GLY A 115 20.26 1.61 -22.83
N PRO A 116 21.21 1.79 -21.90
CA PRO A 116 22.60 2.15 -22.23
C PRO A 116 23.31 1.05 -23.04
N THR A 117 23.99 1.41 -24.12
CA THR A 117 24.69 0.44 -25.00
C THR A 117 26.18 0.29 -24.69
N THR A 118 26.71 1.13 -23.81
CA THR A 118 28.13 1.16 -23.45
C THR A 118 28.35 0.35 -22.19
N CYS A 119 29.31 -0.58 -22.19
CA CYS A 119 29.66 -1.36 -21.01
C CYS A 119 30.67 -0.62 -20.13
N ALA A 120 30.58 -0.81 -18.81
CA ALA A 120 31.62 -0.39 -17.89
C ALA A 120 32.93 -1.13 -18.19
N ALA A 121 34.03 -0.38 -18.35
CA ALA A 121 35.34 -0.94 -18.63
C ALA A 121 35.77 -1.93 -17.53
N PRO A 122 36.40 -3.08 -17.86
CA PRO A 122 36.95 -3.45 -19.17
C PRO A 122 35.99 -4.22 -20.10
N SER A 123 34.73 -4.39 -19.70
CA SER A 123 33.76 -5.25 -20.38
C SER A 123 33.36 -4.69 -21.76
N LYS A 124 33.04 -5.57 -22.71
CA LYS A 124 32.54 -5.21 -24.04
C LYS A 124 31.14 -5.75 -24.25
N CYS A 125 30.35 -5.04 -25.04
CA CYS A 125 29.00 -5.49 -25.38
C CYS A 125 29.09 -6.60 -26.42
N GLU A 126 28.89 -7.85 -26.00
CA GLU A 126 28.89 -9.00 -26.89
C GLU A 126 27.45 -9.39 -27.28
N LEU A 127 27.23 -9.59 -28.58
CA LEU A 127 25.96 -10.07 -29.12
C LEU A 127 25.78 -11.56 -28.75
N VAL A 128 24.70 -11.89 -28.05
CA VAL A 128 24.34 -13.28 -27.77
C VAL A 128 23.35 -13.78 -28.82
N ASN A 129 22.33 -12.97 -29.10
CA ASN A 129 21.35 -13.21 -30.16
C ASN A 129 20.69 -11.90 -30.58
N GLN A 130 19.82 -11.94 -31.60
CA GLN A 130 19.17 -10.73 -32.14
C GLN A 130 18.36 -9.93 -31.10
N TRP A 131 17.90 -10.56 -30.02
CA TRP A 131 17.11 -9.94 -28.96
C TRP A 131 17.94 -9.56 -27.73
N TYR A 132 19.22 -9.95 -27.67
CA TYR A 132 20.00 -9.85 -26.44
C TYR A 132 21.52 -9.74 -26.69
N SER A 133 22.11 -8.67 -26.16
CA SER A 133 23.56 -8.47 -26.03
C SER A 133 23.92 -8.22 -24.57
N ARG A 134 25.07 -8.72 -24.10
CA ARG A 134 25.51 -8.62 -22.71
C ARG A 134 26.95 -8.14 -22.59
N CYS A 135 27.24 -7.36 -21.55
CA CYS A 135 28.60 -6.97 -21.21
C CYS A 135 29.41 -8.16 -20.68
N LEU A 136 30.50 -8.51 -21.35
CA LEU A 136 31.46 -9.55 -20.92
C LEU A 136 32.87 -8.98 -20.81
#